data_AF-A0A8H9AJ76-F1
#
_entry.id   AF-A0A8H9AJ76-F1
#
_cell.length_a   1.000
_cell.length_b   1.000
_cell.length_c   1.000
_cell.angle_alpha   90.00
_cell.angle_beta   90.00
_cell.angle_gamma   90.00
#
_symmetry.space_group_name_H-M   'P 1'
#
loop_
_entity.id
_entity.type
_entity.pdbx_description
1 polymer ?
#
loop_
_entity_poly.entity_id
_entity_poly.type
_entity_poly.pdbx_seq_one_letter_code
_entity_poly.pdbx_strand_id
1 'polypeptide(L)' 'SNDPGIVTNVEYGQEWKIKKEDISDWMYTRGDKIYGGYTIDPLLVTYPKEEADELRAKLVR' A
#
# COMPACT_ATOMS: atom_id res chain seq x y z
N SER A 1 3.69 15.53 -8.20
CA SER A 1 2.80 16.34 -7.35
C SER A 1 1.87 15.40 -6.62
N ASN A 2 1.82 15.46 -5.29
CA ASN A 2 0.93 14.64 -4.47
C ASN A 2 -0.13 15.55 -3.86
N ASP A 3 -0.93 16.16 -4.74
CA ASP A 3 -1.96 17.12 -4.36
C ASP A 3 -3.23 16.37 -3.91
N PRO A 4 -3.81 16.72 -2.76
CA PRO A 4 -5.00 16.04 -2.27
C PRO A 4 -6.23 16.36 -3.14
N GLY A 5 -7.03 15.34 -3.45
CA GLY A 5 -8.35 15.49 -4.04
C GLY A 5 -9.44 15.69 -2.97
N ILE A 6 -10.53 16.37 -3.33
CA ILE A 6 -11.74 16.47 -2.49
C ILE A 6 -12.66 15.31 -2.83
N VAL A 7 -13.05 14.53 -1.81
CA VAL A 7 -14.03 13.44 -1.94
C VAL A 7 -15.44 14.02 -1.76
N THR A 8 -16.35 13.78 -2.71
CA THR A 8 -17.70 14.39 -2.74
C THR A 8 -18.85 13.39 -2.69
N ASN A 9 -18.56 12.09 -2.66
CA ASN A 9 -19.53 11.00 -2.72
C ASN A 9 -19.77 10.30 -1.37
N VAL A 10 -19.33 10.90 -0.27
CA VAL A 10 -19.55 10.39 1.10
C VAL A 10 -19.96 11.52 2.03
N GLU A 11 -20.71 11.18 3.07
CA GLU A 11 -21.15 12.11 4.10
C GLU A 11 -20.42 11.86 5.44
N TYR A 12 -20.35 12.90 6.28
CA TYR A 12 -19.78 12.76 7.62
C TYR A 12 -20.63 11.80 8.47
N GLY A 13 -19.98 10.78 9.05
CA GLY A 13 -20.65 9.76 9.86
C GLY A 13 -21.26 8.60 9.06
N GLN A 14 -21.10 8.59 7.74
CA GLN A 14 -21.55 7.47 6.91
C GLN A 14 -20.78 6.19 7.27
N GLU A 15 -21.50 5.16 7.71
CA GLU A 15 -20.92 3.83 7.88
C GLU A 15 -20.62 3.22 6.51
N TRP A 16 -19.42 2.66 6.38
CA TRP A 16 -18.99 1.95 5.18
C TRP A 16 -18.57 0.54 5.54
N LYS A 17 -19.04 -0.44 4.75
CA LYS A 17 -18.65 -1.83 4.92
C LYS A 17 -17.75 -2.25 3.76
N ILE A 18 -16.46 -2.42 4.06
CA ILE A 18 -15.48 -2.98 3.13
C ILE A 18 -15.67 -4.50 3.09
N LYS A 19 -15.84 -5.07 1.89
CA LYS A 19 -15.76 -6.52 1.70
C LYS A 19 -14.30 -6.93 1.50
N LYS A 20 -13.99 -8.19 1.75
CA LYS A 20 -12.63 -8.70 1.52
C LYS A 20 -12.23 -8.57 0.05
N GLU A 21 -13.20 -8.74 -0.86
CA GLU A 21 -13.02 -8.56 -2.31
C GLU A 21 -12.71 -7.12 -2.71
N ASP A 22 -13.07 -6.13 -1.89
CA ASP A 22 -12.77 -4.71 -2.13
C ASP A 22 -11.33 -4.34 -1.72
N ILE A 23 -10.63 -5.23 -0.99
CA ILE A 23 -9.25 -5.03 -0.55
C ILE A 23 -8.31 -5.58 -1.62
N SER A 24 -7.71 -4.68 -2.40
CA SER A 24 -6.73 -5.06 -3.44
C SER A 24 -5.38 -5.47 -2.87
N ASP A 25 -4.97 -4.87 -1.75
CA ASP A 25 -3.74 -5.16 -1.03
C ASP A 25 -3.86 -4.68 0.42
N TRP A 26 -3.06 -5.26 1.29
CA TRP A 26 -2.98 -4.88 2.70
C TRP A 26 -1.52 -4.91 3.10
N MET A 27 -1.10 -3.99 3.96
CA MET A 27 0.26 -4.02 4.48
C MET A 27 0.32 -3.60 5.94
N TYR A 28 1.23 -4.20 6.69
CA TYR A 28 1.60 -3.74 8.02
C TYR A 28 3.10 -3.96 8.25
N THR A 29 3.67 -3.17 9.15
CA THR A 29 5.07 -3.30 9.56
C THR A 29 5.18 -3.97 10.92
N ARG A 30 6.17 -4.84 11.07
CA ARG A 30 6.56 -5.42 12.36
C ARG A 30 8.09 -5.42 12.43
N GLY A 31 8.63 -4.46 13.18
CA GLY A 31 10.06 -4.17 13.15
C GLY A 31 10.46 -3.56 11.81
N ASP A 32 11.53 -4.07 11.19
CA ASP A 32 12.03 -3.67 9.87
C ASP A 32 11.31 -4.38 8.72
N LYS A 33 10.36 -5.29 9.02
CA LYS A 33 9.69 -6.13 8.04
C LYS A 33 8.32 -5.59 7.66
N ILE A 34 8.03 -5.64 6.36
CA ILE A 34 6.75 -5.32 5.74
C ILE A 34 6.06 -6.65 5.42
N TYR A 35 4.89 -6.86 5.97
CA TYR A 35 4.03 -8.01 5.68
C TYR A 35 2.87 -7.56 4.78
N GLY A 36 2.57 -8.35 3.75
CA GLY A 36 1.66 -7.91 2.69
C GLY A 36 2.35 -6.91 1.76
N GLY A 37 1.62 -5.94 1.22
CA GLY A 37 2.17 -4.92 0.32
C GLY A 37 2.58 -5.51 -1.03
N TYR A 38 1.83 -6.50 -1.54
CA TYR A 38 2.15 -7.17 -2.80
C TYR A 38 2.14 -6.22 -4.00
N THR A 39 1.45 -5.09 -3.90
CA THR A 39 1.48 -4.02 -4.91
C THR A 39 2.83 -3.32 -4.99
N ILE A 40 3.72 -3.49 -4.01
CA ILE A 40 5.08 -2.96 -4.05
C ILE A 40 5.94 -3.72 -5.07
N ASP A 41 5.77 -5.03 -5.22
CA ASP A 41 6.58 -5.85 -6.13
C ASP A 41 6.62 -5.34 -7.58
N PRO A 42 5.47 -5.06 -8.24
CA PRO A 42 5.49 -4.49 -9.60
C PRO A 42 6.02 -3.05 -9.64
N LEU A 43 5.95 -2.30 -8.53
CA LEU A 43 6.49 -0.94 -8.47
C LEU A 43 8.02 -0.92 -8.40
N LEU A 44 8.67 -1.95 -7.82
CA LEU A 44 10.13 -1.99 -7.68
C LEU A 44 10.90 -1.84 -9.01
N VAL A 45 10.27 -2.13 -10.16
CA VAL A 45 10.90 -1.96 -11.49
C VAL A 45 11.15 -0.50 -11.84
N THR A 46 10.43 0.44 -11.23
CA THR A 46 10.57 1.88 -11.49
C THR A 46 11.58 2.55 -10.56
N TYR A 47 12.13 1.82 -9.58
CA TYR A 47 13.01 2.34 -8.55
C TYR A 47 14.49 2.14 -8.95
N PRO A 48 15.40 2.98 -8.45
CA PRO A 48 16.83 2.69 -8.51
C PRO A 48 17.15 1.34 -7.86
N LYS A 49 18.13 0.62 -8.42
CA LYS A 49 18.45 -0.75 -7.99
C LYS A 49 18.70 -0.88 -6.48
N GLU A 50 19.45 0.07 -5.91
CA GLU A 50 19.80 0.07 -4.49
C GLU A 50 18.56 0.19 -3.61
N GLU A 51 17.69 1.15 -3.90
CA GLU A 51 16.42 1.36 -3.19
C GLU A 51 15.46 0.17 -3.35
N ALA A 52 15.39 -0.40 -4.57
CA ALA A 52 14.58 -1.57 -4.83
C ALA A 52 15.07 -2.80 -4.04
N ASP A 53 16.38 -2.99 -3.93
CA ASP A 53 16.97 -4.11 -3.19
C ASP A 53 16.80 -3.94 -1.66
N GLU A 54 16.87 -2.70 -1.13
CA GLU A 54 16.53 -2.42 0.26
C GLU A 54 15.07 -2.72 0.60
N LEU A 55 14.13 -2.33 -0.28
CA LEU A 55 12.71 -2.63 -0.10
C LEU A 55 12.45 -4.13 -0.16
N ARG A 56 13.09 -4.86 -1.09
CA ARG A 56 13.00 -6.33 -1.15
C ARG A 56 13.46 -7.01 0.12
N ALA A 57 14.51 -6.50 0.77
CA ALA A 57 15.03 -7.07 2.02
C ALA A 57 14.05 -6.90 3.21
N LYS A 58 13.12 -5.95 3.12
CA LYS A 58 12.10 -5.67 4.13
C LYS A 58 10.80 -6.42 3.87
N LEU A 59 10.45 -6.72 2.62
CA LEU A 59 9.23 -7.45 2.26
C LEU A 59 9.27 -8.92 2.72
N VAL A 60 8.23 -9.34 3.42
CA VAL A 60 8.00 -10.72 3.85
C VAL A 60 7.06 -11.40 2.87
N ARG A 61 7.49 -12.55 2.36
CA ARG A 61 6.76 -13.38 1.39
C ARG A 61 6.14 -14.59 2.06
#